data_AF-G5E3R7-F1
#
_entry.id   AF-G5E3R7-F1
#
_cell.length_a   1.000
_cell.length_b   1.000
_cell.length_c   1.000
_cell.angle_alpha   90.00
_cell.angle_beta   90.00
_cell.angle_gamma   90.00
#
_symmetry.space_group_name_H-M   'P 1'
#
loop_
_entity.id
_entity.type
_entity.pdbx_description
1 polymer ?
#
loop_
_entity_poly.entity_id
_entity_poly.type
_entity_poly.pdbx_seq_one_letter_code
_entity_poly.pdbx_strand_id
1 'polypeptide(L)'
;GGAAGGGYSQVIPMEEFNLHLTGDIHAITAANNLVAAVIDARIFHELTQSDKALYSRLVPSSNGVCKFSDIQILTEEEINKFVRMQTLEGTPVFVHAGPFANIAHGNSSVLADKIALKLAGESGFVVTEAGGADIGMEKKQIQNATVFGVPVVVAVNAFKSDTEAELKLVCQLAKEAGAFDAVKTHWAEGGTGAVALAQAVQTASQAPSNFTFLYDVQLPVADKIRIIAQKIYGADDIELLRASVGAGFLYPLVGSMSTMPGLPTRPCFYDIDLDPVSEQVNGL
;
A
#
# COMPACT_ATOMS: atom_id res chain seq x y z
N GLY A 1 4.81 -17.25 3.90
CA GLY A 1 4.13 -15.95 3.92
C GLY A 1 3.95 -15.52 5.35
N GLY A 2 4.19 -14.25 5.67
CA GLY A 2 3.80 -13.72 6.99
C GLY A 2 2.29 -13.55 7.07
N ALA A 3 1.73 -13.65 8.27
CA ALA A 3 0.34 -13.33 8.51
C ALA A 3 0.03 -11.86 8.14
N ALA A 4 -1.16 -11.57 7.59
CA ALA A 4 -1.74 -10.23 7.58
C ALA A 4 -2.13 -9.85 9.03
N GLY A 5 -1.13 -9.40 9.79
CA GLY A 5 -1.18 -9.23 11.25
C GLY A 5 -0.35 -10.30 11.99
N GLY A 6 -0.67 -10.55 13.27
CA GLY A 6 0.08 -11.49 14.11
C GLY A 6 -0.67 -11.89 15.39
N GLY A 7 -0.50 -13.14 15.83
CA GLY A 7 -1.15 -13.66 17.04
C GLY A 7 -2.68 -13.63 16.94
N TYR A 8 -3.36 -13.05 17.93
CA TYR A 8 -4.82 -12.90 17.94
C TYR A 8 -5.32 -11.68 17.14
N SER A 9 -4.41 -10.90 16.54
CA SER A 9 -4.73 -9.71 15.73
C SER A 9 -4.39 -9.98 14.26
N GLN A 10 -5.25 -10.73 13.57
CA GLN A 10 -5.01 -11.23 12.21
C GLN A 10 -6.25 -11.14 11.32
N VAL A 11 -6.04 -10.94 10.02
CA VAL A 11 -7.06 -11.00 8.96
C VAL A 11 -7.20 -12.44 8.44
N ILE A 12 -8.43 -12.92 8.22
CA ILE A 12 -8.69 -14.28 7.76
C ILE A 12 -9.62 -14.31 6.52
N PRO A 13 -9.55 -15.36 5.68
CA PRO A 13 -8.64 -16.52 5.74
C PRO A 13 -7.22 -16.24 5.19
N MET A 14 -6.19 -16.73 5.89
CA MET A 14 -4.77 -16.46 5.56
C MET A 14 -4.26 -17.20 4.31
N GLU A 15 -4.77 -18.39 4.04
CA GLU A 15 -4.36 -19.18 2.87
C GLU A 15 -4.76 -18.48 1.57
N GLU A 16 -6.02 -18.02 1.49
CA GLU A 16 -6.50 -17.24 0.34
C GLU A 16 -5.75 -15.92 0.21
N PHE A 17 -5.50 -15.23 1.33
CA PHE A 17 -4.76 -13.97 1.34
C PHE A 17 -3.34 -14.10 0.77
N ASN A 18 -2.60 -15.13 1.20
CA ASN A 18 -1.20 -15.31 0.83
C ASN A 18 -0.98 -15.94 -0.55
N LEU A 19 -2.03 -16.48 -1.18
CA LEU A 19 -1.95 -17.12 -2.49
C LEU A 19 -2.56 -16.25 -3.58
N HIS A 20 -3.72 -16.67 -4.11
CA HIS A 20 -4.32 -16.07 -5.29
C HIS A 20 -5.35 -15.01 -4.94
N LEU A 21 -5.85 -15.01 -3.70
CA LEU A 21 -6.96 -14.18 -3.24
C LEU A 21 -8.07 -14.17 -4.31
N THR A 22 -8.46 -12.99 -4.78
CA THR A 22 -9.47 -12.79 -5.83
C THR A 22 -8.89 -12.66 -7.24
N GLY A 23 -7.56 -12.76 -7.37
CA GLY A 23 -6.87 -12.68 -8.65
C GLY A 23 -6.51 -11.27 -9.11
N ASP A 24 -6.61 -10.27 -8.23
CA ASP A 24 -6.30 -8.87 -8.56
C ASP A 24 -4.87 -8.69 -9.11
N ILE A 25 -3.89 -9.37 -8.49
CA ILE A 25 -2.50 -9.38 -8.95
C ILE A 25 -2.37 -10.03 -10.34
N HIS A 26 -3.15 -11.09 -10.60
CA HIS A 26 -3.18 -11.75 -11.91
C HIS A 26 -3.74 -10.80 -12.99
N ALA A 27 -4.81 -10.07 -12.69
CA ALA A 27 -5.39 -9.09 -13.60
C ALA A 27 -4.41 -7.94 -13.91
N ILE A 28 -3.72 -7.41 -12.88
CA ILE A 28 -2.68 -6.39 -13.06
C ILE A 28 -1.53 -6.93 -13.91
N THR A 29 -1.08 -8.17 -13.65
CA THR A 29 -0.02 -8.83 -14.41
C THR A 29 -0.42 -9.03 -15.87
N ALA A 30 -1.65 -9.50 -16.11
CA ALA A 30 -2.20 -9.68 -17.45
C ALA A 30 -2.28 -8.36 -18.22
N ALA A 31 -2.78 -7.29 -17.58
CA ALA A 31 -2.85 -5.96 -18.18
C ALA A 31 -1.45 -5.40 -18.51
N ASN A 32 -0.49 -5.51 -17.57
CA ASN A 32 0.89 -5.08 -17.79
C ASN A 32 1.56 -5.84 -18.95
N ASN A 33 1.40 -7.17 -18.98
CA ASN A 33 1.94 -8.01 -20.04
C ASN A 33 1.25 -7.76 -21.39
N LEU A 34 -0.05 -7.48 -21.39
CA LEU A 34 -0.79 -7.10 -22.59
C LEU A 34 -0.27 -5.80 -23.18
N VAL A 35 -0.01 -4.77 -22.36
CA VAL A 35 0.58 -3.52 -22.83
C VAL A 35 1.97 -3.75 -23.42
N ALA A 36 2.83 -4.53 -22.75
CA ALA A 36 4.14 -4.89 -23.28
C ALA A 36 4.04 -5.62 -24.63
N ALA A 37 3.17 -6.63 -24.72
CA ALA A 37 2.94 -7.38 -25.95
C ALA A 37 2.38 -6.51 -27.08
N VAL A 38 1.49 -5.55 -26.78
CA VAL A 38 0.94 -4.60 -27.77
C VAL A 38 2.04 -3.67 -28.28
N ILE A 39 2.94 -3.20 -27.41
CA ILE A 39 4.08 -2.36 -27.81
C ILE A 39 5.02 -3.15 -28.72
N ASP A 40 5.42 -4.37 -28.31
CA ASP A 40 6.30 -5.23 -29.13
C ASP A 40 5.66 -5.58 -30.47
N ALA A 41 4.37 -5.94 -30.46
CA ALA A 41 3.62 -6.21 -31.70
C ALA A 41 3.55 -4.96 -32.59
N ARG A 42 3.31 -3.78 -32.02
CA ARG A 42 3.26 -2.52 -32.77
C ARG A 42 4.62 -2.23 -33.42
N ILE A 43 5.70 -2.29 -32.64
CA ILE A 43 7.07 -2.09 -33.13
C ILE A 43 7.38 -3.10 -34.24
N PHE A 44 7.11 -4.39 -34.01
CA PHE A 44 7.33 -5.43 -35.01
C PHE A 44 6.56 -5.16 -36.30
N HIS A 45 5.28 -4.81 -36.20
CA HIS A 45 4.43 -4.57 -37.34
C HIS A 45 4.79 -3.28 -38.10
N GLU A 46 5.12 -2.19 -37.42
CA GLU A 46 5.59 -0.95 -38.06
C GLU A 46 6.95 -1.12 -38.73
N LEU A 47 7.83 -1.94 -38.15
CA LEU A 47 9.13 -2.25 -38.76
C LEU A 47 9.02 -3.17 -39.97
N THR A 48 8.00 -4.02 -40.04
CA THR A 48 7.89 -5.08 -41.06
C THR A 48 6.80 -4.84 -42.09
N GLN A 49 5.88 -3.89 -41.88
CA GLN A 49 4.70 -3.69 -42.73
C GLN A 49 4.40 -2.21 -42.97
N SER A 50 3.76 -1.91 -44.09
CA SER A 50 3.32 -0.54 -44.41
C SER A 50 2.06 -0.15 -43.64
N ASP A 51 1.93 1.14 -43.30
CA ASP A 51 0.78 1.73 -42.60
C ASP A 51 -0.58 1.34 -43.22
N LYS A 52 -0.63 1.24 -44.56
CA LYS A 52 -1.83 0.83 -45.30
C LYS A 52 -2.26 -0.61 -45.01
N ALA A 53 -1.30 -1.52 -44.82
CA ALA A 53 -1.56 -2.91 -44.48
C ALA A 53 -1.94 -3.10 -43.00
N LEU A 54 -1.51 -2.20 -42.12
CA LEU A 54 -1.90 -2.19 -40.71
C LEU A 54 -3.32 -1.64 -40.54
N TYR A 55 -3.62 -0.52 -41.18
CA TYR A 55 -4.94 0.12 -41.12
C TYR A 55 -6.06 -0.81 -41.61
N SER A 56 -5.84 -1.56 -42.69
CA SER A 56 -6.83 -2.48 -43.25
C SER A 56 -7.13 -3.70 -42.36
N ARG A 57 -6.24 -4.05 -41.43
CA ARG A 57 -6.44 -5.14 -40.45
C ARG A 57 -6.99 -4.65 -39.11
N LEU A 58 -6.60 -3.45 -38.69
CA LEU A 58 -7.13 -2.79 -37.49
C LEU A 58 -8.62 -2.44 -37.64
N VAL A 59 -9.05 -2.11 -38.86
CA VAL A 59 -10.45 -1.84 -39.16
C VAL A 59 -10.87 -2.58 -40.43
N PRO A 60 -11.14 -3.90 -40.33
CA PRO A 60 -11.55 -4.68 -41.49
C PRO A 60 -12.90 -4.16 -41.98
N SER A 61 -12.99 -3.82 -43.27
CA SER A 61 -14.23 -3.37 -43.89
C SER A 61 -15.26 -4.50 -43.88
N SER A 62 -16.35 -4.32 -43.13
CA SER A 62 -17.57 -5.12 -43.28
C SER A 62 -18.64 -4.24 -43.91
N ASN A 63 -19.10 -4.61 -45.12
CA ASN A 63 -20.10 -3.85 -45.89
C ASN A 63 -19.78 -2.34 -46.07
N GLY A 64 -18.50 -2.00 -46.24
CA GLY A 64 -18.05 -0.62 -46.48
C GLY A 64 -18.05 0.27 -45.23
N VAL A 65 -18.28 -0.29 -44.04
CA VAL A 65 -18.22 0.43 -42.77
C VAL A 65 -17.03 -0.08 -41.95
N CYS A 66 -16.19 0.86 -41.52
CA CYS A 66 -15.04 0.62 -40.67
C CYS A 66 -15.39 1.06 -39.23
N LYS A 67 -15.52 0.10 -38.29
CA LYS A 67 -15.75 0.38 -36.86
C LYS A 67 -14.84 -0.46 -35.97
N PHE A 68 -14.44 0.08 -34.83
CA PHE A 68 -13.78 -0.67 -33.76
C PHE A 68 -14.75 -1.70 -33.15
N SER A 69 -14.22 -2.81 -32.62
CA SER A 69 -15.03 -3.87 -31.99
C SER A 69 -15.26 -3.56 -30.51
N ASP A 70 -16.38 -4.05 -29.96
CA ASP A 70 -16.77 -3.78 -28.58
C ASP A 70 -15.76 -4.34 -27.54
N ILE A 71 -14.96 -5.34 -27.91
CA ILE A 71 -13.90 -5.91 -27.06
C ILE A 71 -12.67 -4.99 -26.91
N GLN A 72 -12.56 -3.95 -27.75
CA GLN A 72 -11.53 -2.91 -27.65
C GLN A 72 -11.93 -1.81 -26.65
N ILE A 73 -13.09 -1.95 -26.00
CA ILE A 73 -13.59 -1.09 -24.93
C ILE A 73 -13.63 -1.96 -23.66
N LEU A 74 -12.77 -1.64 -22.69
CA LEU A 74 -12.74 -2.33 -21.39
C LEU A 74 -14.11 -2.21 -20.69
N THR A 75 -14.64 -3.31 -20.16
CA THR A 75 -15.93 -3.34 -19.47
C THR A 75 -15.78 -3.06 -17.97
N GLU A 76 -16.80 -2.41 -17.37
CA GLU A 76 -16.88 -2.10 -15.93
C GLU A 76 -16.95 -3.35 -15.02
N GLU A 77 -17.18 -4.53 -15.58
CA GLU A 77 -17.49 -5.76 -14.83
C GLU A 77 -16.25 -6.36 -14.15
N GLU A 78 -15.03 -6.08 -14.64
CA GLU A 78 -13.77 -6.55 -14.05
C GLU A 78 -13.27 -5.66 -12.88
N ILE A 79 -13.89 -4.49 -12.65
CA ILE A 79 -13.47 -3.51 -11.63
C ILE A 79 -14.15 -3.76 -10.26
N ASN A 80 -15.17 -4.63 -10.18
CA ASN A 80 -16.05 -4.72 -9.01
C ASN A 80 -16.01 -6.05 -8.24
N LYS A 81 -14.82 -6.60 -7.98
CA LYS A 81 -14.65 -7.62 -6.92
C LYS A 81 -13.89 -7.03 -5.74
N PHE A 82 -14.64 -6.50 -4.77
CA PHE A 82 -14.07 -6.15 -3.47
C PHE A 82 -13.98 -7.40 -2.59
N VAL A 83 -12.79 -7.64 -2.04
CA VAL A 83 -12.62 -8.66 -1.02
C VAL A 83 -13.19 -8.14 0.30
N ARG A 84 -14.25 -8.78 0.79
CA ARG A 84 -14.67 -8.67 2.19
C ARG A 84 -14.01 -9.80 2.97
N MET A 85 -12.91 -9.48 3.65
CA MET A 85 -12.33 -10.33 4.67
C MET A 85 -12.82 -9.89 6.05
N GLN A 86 -12.39 -10.61 7.08
CA GLN A 86 -12.64 -10.23 8.46
C GLN A 86 -11.41 -10.47 9.32
N THR A 87 -11.32 -9.80 10.46
CA THR A 87 -10.39 -10.18 11.52
C THR A 87 -10.85 -11.47 12.20
N LEU A 88 -9.98 -12.08 13.03
CA LEU A 88 -10.38 -13.17 13.95
C LEU A 88 -11.59 -12.82 14.83
N GLU A 89 -11.74 -11.55 15.19
CA GLU A 89 -12.87 -11.06 16.00
C GLU A 89 -14.09 -10.59 15.16
N GLY A 90 -14.13 -10.90 13.86
CA GLY A 90 -15.27 -10.58 13.00
C GLY A 90 -15.39 -9.13 12.54
N THR A 91 -14.35 -8.31 12.74
CA THR A 91 -14.31 -6.93 12.21
C THR A 91 -14.14 -6.98 10.69
N PRO A 92 -14.97 -6.28 9.89
CA PRO A 92 -14.83 -6.25 8.43
C PRO A 92 -13.49 -5.65 7.99
N VAL A 93 -12.86 -6.27 6.98
CA VAL A 93 -11.57 -5.84 6.41
C VAL A 93 -11.68 -5.78 4.89
N PHE A 94 -11.20 -4.68 4.32
CA PHE A 94 -10.99 -4.56 2.88
C PHE A 94 -9.51 -4.78 2.56
N VAL A 95 -9.24 -5.75 1.70
CA VAL A 95 -7.91 -6.00 1.13
C VAL A 95 -8.01 -5.71 -0.36
N HIS A 96 -7.30 -4.70 -0.84
CA HIS A 96 -7.39 -4.31 -2.25
C HIS A 96 -6.17 -3.49 -2.69
N ALA A 97 -5.53 -3.96 -3.76
CA ALA A 97 -4.24 -3.47 -4.26
C ALA A 97 -3.09 -3.60 -3.25
N GLY A 98 -1.87 -3.29 -3.70
CA GLY A 98 -0.65 -3.39 -2.90
C GLY A 98 0.59 -2.90 -3.65
N PRO A 99 0.66 -1.60 -4.02
CA PRO A 99 1.82 -1.03 -4.69
C PRO A 99 3.02 -0.97 -3.74
N PHE A 100 4.24 -1.03 -4.28
CA PHE A 100 5.44 -0.83 -3.47
C PHE A 100 5.48 0.58 -2.85
N ALA A 101 6.07 0.68 -1.66
CA ALA A 101 6.21 1.93 -0.91
C ALA A 101 7.44 2.79 -1.28
N ASN A 102 8.34 2.25 -2.12
CA ASN A 102 9.58 2.95 -2.52
C ASN A 102 9.46 3.60 -3.90
N ILE A 103 8.93 2.88 -4.88
CA ILE A 103 8.72 3.35 -6.26
C ILE A 103 7.28 3.78 -6.53
N ALA A 104 6.39 3.54 -5.56
CA ALA A 104 5.02 4.02 -5.56
C ALA A 104 4.62 4.45 -4.14
N HIS A 105 3.34 4.64 -3.90
CA HIS A 105 2.82 5.30 -2.69
C HIS A 105 2.60 4.36 -1.50
N GLY A 106 2.60 3.04 -1.70
CA GLY A 106 2.55 2.08 -0.59
C GLY A 106 1.21 1.97 0.16
N ASN A 107 0.09 2.37 -0.44
CA ASN A 107 -1.25 2.28 0.18
C ASN A 107 -2.16 1.30 -0.55
N SER A 108 -3.19 0.84 0.16
CA SER A 108 -4.39 0.23 -0.45
C SER A 108 -5.10 1.22 -1.39
N SER A 109 -6.10 0.73 -2.13
CA SER A 109 -6.80 1.61 -3.06
C SER A 109 -7.64 2.69 -2.36
N VAL A 110 -7.62 3.90 -2.92
CA VAL A 110 -8.52 5.00 -2.54
C VAL A 110 -10.00 4.58 -2.60
N LEU A 111 -10.33 3.65 -3.49
CA LEU A 111 -11.69 3.15 -3.66
C LEU A 111 -12.12 2.30 -2.45
N ALA A 112 -11.24 1.45 -1.91
CA ALA A 112 -11.50 0.69 -0.69
C ALA A 112 -11.73 1.63 0.50
N ASP A 113 -10.87 2.64 0.68
CA ASP A 113 -11.01 3.62 1.76
C ASP A 113 -12.33 4.40 1.67
N LYS A 114 -12.73 4.84 0.46
CA LYS A 114 -14.00 5.56 0.25
C LYS A 114 -15.22 4.70 0.58
N ILE A 115 -15.21 3.42 0.20
CA ILE A 115 -16.29 2.50 0.52
C ILE A 115 -16.33 2.25 2.02
N ALA A 116 -15.18 1.99 2.65
CA ALA A 116 -15.07 1.80 4.09
C ALA A 116 -15.63 3.01 4.86
N LEU A 117 -15.27 4.24 4.46
CA LEU A 117 -15.77 5.47 5.09
C LEU A 117 -17.29 5.58 4.99
N LYS A 118 -17.85 5.25 3.84
CA LYS A 118 -19.30 5.26 3.64
C LYS A 118 -20.02 4.21 4.48
N LEU A 119 -19.42 3.04 4.66
CA LEU A 119 -20.00 1.93 5.44
C LEU A 119 -19.87 2.13 6.95
N ALA A 120 -18.75 2.73 7.41
CA ALA A 120 -18.52 3.04 8.81
C ALA A 120 -19.51 4.09 9.33
N GLY A 121 -19.92 5.03 8.48
CA GLY A 121 -20.85 6.11 8.83
C GLY A 121 -20.22 7.19 9.70
N GLU A 122 -21.01 8.17 10.13
CA GLU A 122 -20.51 9.39 10.81
C GLU A 122 -19.87 9.13 12.17
N SER A 123 -20.29 8.08 12.88
CA SER A 123 -19.75 7.68 14.18
C SER A 123 -18.73 6.54 14.10
N GLY A 124 -18.47 6.01 12.90
CA GLY A 124 -17.58 4.89 12.68
C GLY A 124 -16.15 5.31 12.40
N PHE A 125 -15.23 4.36 12.51
CA PHE A 125 -13.82 4.55 12.23
C PHE A 125 -13.38 3.65 11.09
N VAL A 126 -12.52 4.19 10.23
CA VAL A 126 -11.80 3.43 9.21
C VAL A 126 -10.32 3.53 9.53
N VAL A 127 -9.68 2.37 9.64
CA VAL A 127 -8.23 2.26 9.86
C VAL A 127 -7.62 1.75 8.56
N THR A 128 -6.62 2.46 8.05
CA THR A 128 -5.84 2.12 6.87
C THR A 128 -4.36 2.30 7.18
N GLU A 129 -3.48 1.71 6.36
CA GLU A 129 -2.04 1.76 6.56
C GLU A 129 -1.29 2.21 5.30
N ALA A 130 -0.04 2.62 5.50
CA ALA A 130 0.90 2.94 4.44
C ALA A 130 2.19 2.17 4.70
N GLY A 131 2.73 1.52 3.67
CA GLY A 131 4.09 1.01 3.73
C GLY A 131 5.06 2.18 3.81
N GLY A 132 5.87 2.24 4.86
CA GLY A 132 6.88 3.28 5.02
C GLY A 132 6.84 3.93 6.40
N ALA A 133 7.80 3.57 7.23
CA ALA A 133 8.31 4.44 8.28
C ALA A 133 9.76 4.74 7.89
N ASP A 134 10.13 6.01 7.72
CA ASP A 134 11.54 6.34 7.47
C ASP A 134 12.36 5.76 8.63
N ILE A 135 13.32 4.94 8.23
CA ILE A 135 14.11 4.12 9.13
C ILE A 135 14.86 5.05 10.10
N GLY A 136 14.48 5.03 11.39
CA GLY A 136 15.46 5.20 12.45
C GLY A 136 15.17 6.15 13.62
N MET A 137 14.16 7.01 13.62
CA MET A 137 13.93 7.90 14.79
C MET A 137 12.45 8.20 15.03
N GLU A 138 11.86 7.50 16.00
CA GLU A 138 10.51 7.73 16.53
C GLU A 138 10.18 9.22 16.72
N LYS A 139 11.08 9.98 17.35
CA LYS A 139 10.90 11.43 17.56
C LYS A 139 10.78 12.21 16.26
N LYS A 140 11.58 11.85 15.25
CA LYS A 140 11.54 12.51 13.94
C LYS A 140 10.25 12.16 13.21
N GLN A 141 9.74 10.95 13.36
CA GLN A 141 8.45 10.54 12.79
C GLN A 141 7.28 11.30 13.41
N ILE A 142 7.27 11.45 14.73
CA ILE A 142 6.26 12.27 15.43
C ILE A 142 6.32 13.72 14.93
N GLN A 143 7.52 14.30 14.85
CA GLN A 143 7.70 15.65 14.32
C GLN A 143 7.23 15.77 12.87
N ASN A 144 7.58 14.81 12.00
CA ASN A 144 7.17 14.80 10.60
C ASN A 144 5.65 14.73 10.47
N ALA A 145 4.97 13.88 11.24
CA ALA A 145 3.51 13.79 11.22
C ALA A 145 2.85 15.08 11.75
N THR A 146 3.41 15.70 12.79
CA THR A 146 2.90 16.99 13.30
C THR A 146 3.09 18.16 12.33
N VAL A 147 4.07 18.12 11.41
CA VAL A 147 4.23 19.13 10.33
C VAL A 147 2.97 19.20 9.45
N PHE A 148 2.27 18.08 9.27
CA PHE A 148 1.03 18.06 8.51
C PHE A 148 -0.17 18.57 9.31
N GLY A 149 -0.03 18.91 10.60
CA GLY A 149 -1.12 19.44 11.43
C GLY A 149 -2.15 18.39 11.86
N VAL A 150 -1.74 17.11 11.91
CA VAL A 150 -2.58 15.98 12.32
C VAL A 150 -2.14 15.49 13.71
N PRO A 151 -3.08 15.22 14.65
CA PRO A 151 -2.77 14.61 15.93
C PRO A 151 -2.10 13.24 15.77
N VAL A 152 -1.03 12.99 16.53
CA VAL A 152 -0.26 11.74 16.47
C VAL A 152 -0.48 10.94 17.75
N VAL A 153 -0.93 9.69 17.63
CA VAL A 153 -0.96 8.75 18.74
C VAL A 153 0.08 7.66 18.50
N VAL A 154 0.98 7.44 19.47
CA VAL A 154 2.04 6.43 19.37
C VAL A 154 1.58 5.14 20.04
N ALA A 155 1.52 4.06 19.25
CA ALA A 155 1.26 2.72 19.75
C ALA A 155 2.60 2.01 20.03
N VAL A 156 2.86 1.68 21.30
CA VAL A 156 4.05 0.95 21.73
C VAL A 156 3.70 -0.53 21.90
N ASN A 157 3.98 -1.32 20.86
CA ASN A 157 3.77 -2.76 20.87
C ASN A 157 4.78 -3.43 21.82
N ALA A 158 4.31 -3.86 22.99
CA ALA A 158 5.18 -4.43 24.01
C ALA A 158 5.54 -5.89 23.72
N PHE A 159 6.83 -6.20 23.84
CA PHE A 159 7.37 -7.56 23.79
C PHE A 159 7.57 -8.14 25.19
N LYS A 160 7.66 -9.47 25.28
CA LYS A 160 7.84 -10.19 26.54
C LYS A 160 9.14 -9.82 27.29
N SER A 161 10.16 -9.40 26.55
CA SER A 161 11.45 -8.96 27.09
C SER A 161 11.42 -7.55 27.67
N ASP A 162 10.42 -6.75 27.32
CA ASP A 162 10.42 -5.33 27.64
C ASP A 162 10.02 -5.12 29.09
N THR A 163 10.76 -4.26 29.78
CA THR A 163 10.45 -3.88 31.15
C THR A 163 9.42 -2.75 31.17
N GLU A 164 8.61 -2.71 32.23
CA GLU A 164 7.66 -1.62 32.46
C GLU A 164 8.34 -0.24 32.55
N ALA A 165 9.62 -0.20 32.96
CA ALA A 165 10.39 1.04 33.00
C ALA A 165 10.73 1.54 31.59
N GLU A 166 11.15 0.66 30.69
CA GLU A 166 11.45 0.99 29.28
C GLU A 166 10.19 1.47 28.56
N LEU A 167 9.09 0.75 28.71
CA LEU A 167 7.82 1.11 28.04
C LEU A 167 7.31 2.48 28.50
N LYS A 168 7.39 2.77 29.81
CA LYS A 168 7.02 4.09 30.34
C LYS A 168 7.93 5.19 29.81
N LEU A 169 9.24 4.92 29.75
CA LEU A 169 10.20 5.89 29.21
C LEU A 169 9.91 6.19 27.74
N VAL A 170 9.65 5.18 26.91
CA VAL A 170 9.28 5.38 25.50
C VAL A 170 8.02 6.22 25.37
N CYS A 171 6.94 5.87 26.08
CA CYS A 171 5.70 6.65 26.05
C CYS A 171 5.90 8.10 26.52
N GLN A 172 6.76 8.33 27.51
CA GLN A 172 7.09 9.68 27.96
C GLN A 172 7.83 10.46 26.86
N LEU A 173 8.87 9.87 26.27
CA LEU A 173 9.68 10.51 25.23
C LEU A 173 8.86 10.80 23.96
N ALA A 174 7.89 9.94 23.62
CA ALA A 174 6.94 10.16 22.54
C ALA A 174 6.12 11.45 22.74
N LYS A 175 5.56 11.61 23.94
CA LYS A 175 4.76 12.79 24.32
C LYS A 175 5.61 14.06 24.34
N GLU A 176 6.82 13.97 24.89
CA GLU A 176 7.79 15.07 24.86
C GLU A 176 8.19 15.48 23.43
N ALA A 177 8.15 14.54 22.47
CA ALA A 177 8.43 14.81 21.06
C ALA A 177 7.25 15.42 20.30
N GLY A 178 6.08 15.58 20.93
CA GLY A 178 4.90 16.21 20.35
C GLY A 178 3.75 15.25 20.00
N ALA A 179 3.81 13.98 20.42
CA ALA A 179 2.67 13.08 20.26
C ALA A 179 1.50 13.55 21.13
N PHE A 180 0.28 13.48 20.59
CA PHE A 180 -0.96 13.74 21.31
C PHE A 180 -1.12 12.77 22.48
N ASP A 181 -0.86 11.48 22.23
CA ASP A 181 -0.80 10.45 23.27
C ASP A 181 0.17 9.33 22.86
N ALA A 182 0.57 8.51 23.83
CA ALA A 182 1.40 7.34 23.64
C ALA A 182 0.99 6.24 24.60
N VAL A 183 0.67 5.07 24.05
CA VAL A 183 0.01 3.99 24.76
C VAL A 183 0.61 2.64 24.42
N LYS A 184 0.73 1.81 25.45
CA LYS A 184 1.18 0.42 25.32
C LYS A 184 0.08 -0.44 24.71
N THR A 185 0.46 -1.35 23.82
CA THR A 185 -0.44 -2.30 23.15
C THR A 185 0.12 -3.72 23.19
N HIS A 186 -0.77 -4.71 23.04
CA HIS A 186 -0.41 -6.12 23.03
C HIS A 186 -1.10 -6.88 21.89
N TRP A 187 -0.30 -7.52 21.02
CA TRP A 187 -0.84 -8.41 19.98
C TRP A 187 -1.39 -9.72 20.55
N ALA A 188 -0.93 -10.12 21.73
CA ALA A 188 -1.21 -11.42 22.35
C ALA A 188 -2.62 -11.51 22.95
N GLU A 189 -3.35 -10.39 23.06
CA GLU A 189 -4.66 -10.31 23.70
C GLU A 189 -5.77 -9.87 22.73
N GLY A 190 -5.49 -9.88 21.42
CA GLY A 190 -6.43 -9.45 20.39
C GLY A 190 -6.87 -8.00 20.58
N GLY A 191 -8.14 -7.71 20.32
CA GLY A 191 -8.73 -6.37 20.46
C GLY A 191 -8.68 -5.82 21.89
N THR A 192 -8.72 -6.69 22.90
CA THR A 192 -8.64 -6.28 24.32
C THR A 192 -7.32 -5.59 24.63
N GLY A 193 -6.22 -6.07 24.05
CA GLY A 193 -4.88 -5.50 24.19
C GLY A 193 -4.67 -4.15 23.50
N ALA A 194 -5.67 -3.66 22.75
CA ALA A 194 -5.63 -2.41 22.00
C ALA A 194 -6.69 -1.38 22.44
N VAL A 195 -7.48 -1.66 23.48
CA VAL A 195 -8.57 -0.76 23.94
C VAL A 195 -8.06 0.63 24.30
N ALA A 196 -6.93 0.72 25.01
CA ALA A 196 -6.32 1.99 25.37
C ALA A 196 -5.90 2.80 24.13
N LEU A 197 -5.39 2.13 23.08
CA LEU A 197 -5.09 2.75 21.81
C LEU A 197 -6.35 3.24 21.10
N ALA A 198 -7.41 2.43 21.05
CA ALA A 198 -8.67 2.83 20.44
C ALA A 198 -9.26 4.09 21.11
N GLN A 199 -9.22 4.17 22.44
CA GLN A 199 -9.67 5.33 23.20
C GLN A 199 -8.80 6.58 22.94
N ALA A 200 -7.48 6.41 22.89
CA ALA A 200 -6.56 7.50 22.58
C ALA A 200 -6.79 8.04 21.16
N VAL A 201 -6.98 7.16 20.17
CA VAL A 201 -7.29 7.53 18.78
C VAL A 201 -8.65 8.22 18.67
N GLN A 202 -9.68 7.70 19.34
CA GLN A 202 -11.01 8.33 19.37
C GLN A 202 -10.97 9.73 19.99
N THR A 203 -10.15 9.93 21.02
CA THR A 203 -9.97 11.25 21.65
C THR A 203 -9.20 12.18 20.71
N ALA A 204 -8.12 11.69 20.10
CA ALA A 204 -7.31 12.45 19.16
C ALA A 204 -8.11 12.87 17.91
N SER A 205 -9.04 12.04 17.43
CA SER A 205 -9.88 12.37 16.27
C SER A 205 -10.88 13.50 16.53
N GLN A 206 -11.17 13.81 17.79
CA GLN A 206 -12.03 14.92 18.19
C GLN A 206 -11.25 16.24 18.37
N ALA A 207 -9.92 16.18 18.43
CA ALA A 207 -9.09 17.36 18.52
C ALA A 207 -9.12 18.15 17.19
N PRO A 208 -9.03 19.49 17.24
CA PRO A 208 -8.94 20.29 16.03
C PRO A 208 -7.68 19.90 15.24
N SER A 209 -7.84 19.64 13.95
CA SER A 209 -6.74 19.42 13.01
C SER A 209 -6.71 20.53 11.97
N ASN A 210 -5.50 20.89 11.52
CA ASN A 210 -5.31 21.86 10.45
C ASN A 210 -4.40 21.25 9.39
N PHE A 211 -4.94 20.24 8.70
CA PHE A 211 -4.18 19.47 7.72
C PHE A 211 -3.62 20.37 6.62
N THR A 212 -2.31 20.32 6.41
CA THR A 212 -1.64 21.09 5.35
C THR A 212 -0.66 20.20 4.60
N PHE A 213 -0.67 20.27 3.27
CA PHE A 213 0.33 19.60 2.43
C PHE A 213 1.71 20.22 2.62
N LEU A 214 2.76 19.41 2.49
CA LEU A 214 4.14 19.86 2.71
C LEU A 214 4.60 20.93 1.70
N TYR A 215 4.03 20.89 0.50
CA TYR A 215 4.35 21.78 -0.62
C TYR A 215 3.12 21.97 -1.52
N ASP A 216 3.16 23.04 -2.32
CA ASP A 216 2.20 23.25 -3.41
C ASP A 216 2.53 22.35 -4.62
N VAL A 217 1.50 21.74 -5.20
CA VAL A 217 1.59 20.90 -6.40
C VAL A 217 2.08 21.68 -7.62
N GLN A 218 1.98 23.01 -7.63
CA GLN A 218 2.49 23.84 -8.73
C GLN A 218 3.99 24.10 -8.67
N LEU A 219 4.69 23.76 -7.57
CA LEU A 219 6.13 23.99 -7.47
C LEU A 219 6.93 23.14 -8.49
N PRO A 220 8.11 23.62 -8.92
CA PRO A 220 9.05 22.81 -9.67
C PRO A 220 9.37 21.49 -8.95
N VAL A 221 9.56 20.43 -9.73
CA VAL A 221 9.83 19.08 -9.21
C VAL A 221 11.04 19.05 -8.27
N ALA A 222 12.12 19.72 -8.66
CA ALA A 222 13.33 19.83 -7.84
C ALA A 222 13.02 20.42 -6.46
N ASP A 223 12.20 21.46 -6.41
CA ASP A 223 11.85 22.13 -5.16
C ASP A 223 10.96 21.26 -4.28
N LYS A 224 10.04 20.49 -4.88
CA LYS A 224 9.25 19.49 -4.14
C LYS A 224 10.15 18.43 -3.49
N ILE A 225 11.08 17.86 -4.26
CA ILE A 225 12.04 16.86 -3.75
C ILE A 225 12.91 17.46 -2.65
N ARG A 226 13.38 18.71 -2.83
CA ARG A 226 14.19 19.42 -1.83
C ARG A 226 13.42 19.65 -0.54
N ILE A 227 12.16 20.08 -0.63
CA ILE A 227 11.30 20.29 0.53
C ILE A 227 11.11 18.98 1.30
N ILE A 228 10.87 17.85 0.62
CA ILE A 228 10.77 16.54 1.26
C ILE A 228 12.09 16.20 1.95
N ALA A 229 13.21 16.30 1.23
CA ALA A 229 14.54 15.96 1.76
C ALA A 229 14.90 16.78 3.00
N GLN A 230 14.66 18.09 2.98
CA GLN A 230 14.98 18.98 4.08
C GLN A 230 14.01 18.83 5.26
N LYS A 231 12.70 18.81 5.01
CA LYS A 231 11.71 18.82 6.10
C LYS A 231 11.50 17.44 6.72
N ILE A 232 11.41 16.40 5.89
CA ILE A 232 11.10 15.03 6.33
C ILE A 232 12.38 14.27 6.68
N TYR A 233 13.41 14.32 5.83
CA TYR A 233 14.65 13.56 6.06
C TYR A 233 15.72 14.35 6.82
N GLY A 234 15.62 15.68 6.90
CA GLY A 234 16.63 16.52 7.54
C GLY A 234 17.92 16.65 6.74
N ALA A 235 17.89 16.42 5.42
CA ALA A 235 19.03 16.63 4.55
C ALA A 235 19.30 18.13 4.32
N ASP A 236 20.55 18.50 4.05
CA ASP A 236 20.90 19.90 3.77
C ASP A 236 20.41 20.36 2.38
N ASP A 237 20.61 19.54 1.34
CA ASP A 237 20.14 19.78 -0.03
C ASP A 237 20.03 18.46 -0.83
N ILE A 238 19.64 18.55 -2.10
CA ILE A 238 19.44 17.42 -3.02
C ILE A 238 20.38 17.49 -4.23
N GLU A 239 20.75 16.32 -4.76
CA GLU A 239 21.43 16.17 -6.04
C GLU A 239 20.56 15.31 -6.98
N LEU A 240 20.23 15.82 -8.17
CA LEU A 240 19.27 15.18 -9.08
C LEU A 240 19.98 14.49 -10.25
N LEU A 241 19.77 13.17 -10.42
CA LEU A 241 20.48 12.39 -11.45
C LEU A 241 19.61 11.69 -12.51
N ARG A 242 18.28 11.59 -12.42
CA ARG A 242 17.36 11.13 -13.53
C ARG A 242 15.86 11.15 -13.14
N ALA A 243 14.96 11.15 -14.13
CA ALA A 243 13.49 11.12 -13.95
C ALA A 243 12.82 9.96 -14.72
N SER A 244 11.74 9.39 -14.13
CA SER A 244 10.86 8.36 -14.73
C SER A 244 9.40 8.72 -14.41
N VAL A 245 8.48 8.66 -15.39
CA VAL A 245 7.13 9.28 -15.33
C VAL A 245 6.05 8.27 -15.74
N GLY A 246 4.95 8.15 -14.97
CA GLY A 246 3.80 7.34 -15.38
C GLY A 246 2.58 7.40 -14.44
N ALA A 247 2.77 7.38 -13.12
CA ALA A 247 1.68 7.25 -12.14
C ALA A 247 1.10 8.59 -11.62
N GLY A 248 1.34 9.71 -12.32
CA GLY A 248 0.94 11.05 -11.86
C GLY A 248 1.81 11.63 -10.74
N PHE A 249 2.89 10.93 -10.36
CA PHE A 249 3.98 11.43 -9.51
C PHE A 249 5.35 11.04 -10.09
N LEU A 250 6.41 11.68 -9.60
CA LEU A 250 7.81 11.37 -9.93
C LEU A 250 8.46 10.73 -8.71
N TYR A 251 9.22 9.64 -8.91
CA TYR A 251 9.95 8.97 -7.82
C TYR A 251 11.48 9.16 -8.00
N PRO A 252 12.18 9.80 -7.04
CA PRO A 252 13.63 9.97 -7.10
C PRO A 252 14.33 8.66 -6.69
N LEU A 253 15.21 8.14 -7.55
CA LEU A 253 16.05 6.98 -7.23
C LEU A 253 17.33 7.45 -6.51
N VAL A 254 17.42 7.23 -5.20
CA VAL A 254 18.55 7.64 -4.34
C VAL A 254 19.49 6.46 -4.01
N GLY A 255 19.52 5.43 -4.88
CA GLY A 255 20.34 4.24 -4.70
C GLY A 255 19.91 3.08 -5.59
N SER A 256 20.57 1.93 -5.44
CA SER A 256 20.14 0.69 -6.08
C SER A 256 18.89 0.15 -5.41
N MET A 257 17.79 0.06 -6.15
CA MET A 257 16.53 -0.52 -5.65
C MET A 257 16.30 -1.88 -6.31
N SER A 258 16.07 -2.90 -5.49
CA SER A 258 15.63 -4.20 -6.01
C SER A 258 14.14 -4.13 -6.32
N THR A 259 13.78 -4.26 -7.59
CA THR A 259 12.40 -4.42 -8.05
C THR A 259 12.01 -5.90 -8.22
N MET A 260 12.99 -6.80 -8.09
CA MET A 260 12.82 -8.24 -8.22
C MET A 260 13.66 -8.94 -7.14
N PRO A 261 13.08 -9.27 -5.98
CA PRO A 261 13.80 -9.94 -4.91
C PRO A 261 14.24 -11.33 -5.36
N GLY A 262 15.47 -11.72 -4.99
CA GLY A 262 15.97 -13.08 -5.16
C GLY A 262 15.44 -14.02 -4.08
N LEU A 263 15.52 -15.33 -4.33
CA LEU A 263 15.21 -16.35 -3.33
C LEU A 263 16.39 -16.54 -2.35
N PRO A 264 16.14 -16.82 -1.06
CA PRO A 264 17.19 -17.15 -0.11
C PRO A 264 17.79 -18.53 -0.39
N THR A 265 18.94 -18.86 0.23
CA THR A 265 19.63 -20.15 0.02
C THR A 265 18.75 -21.37 0.32
N ARG A 266 17.83 -21.26 1.28
CA ARG A 266 16.75 -22.23 1.53
C ARG A 266 15.40 -21.51 1.40
N PRO A 267 14.79 -21.51 0.21
CA PRO A 267 13.46 -20.94 -0.01
C PRO A 267 12.38 -21.69 0.76
N CYS A 268 11.33 -20.98 1.17
CA CYS A 268 10.22 -21.58 1.92
C CYS A 268 9.40 -22.59 1.10
N PHE A 269 9.46 -22.57 -0.24
CA PHE A 269 8.72 -23.53 -1.07
C PHE A 269 9.11 -24.99 -0.78
N TYR A 270 10.29 -25.25 -0.22
CA TYR A 270 10.68 -26.60 0.19
C TYR A 270 9.82 -27.17 1.32
N ASP A 271 9.19 -26.30 2.09
CA ASP A 271 8.36 -26.67 3.24
C ASP A 271 6.85 -26.55 2.92
N ILE A 272 6.49 -26.07 1.71
CA ILE A 272 5.11 -25.96 1.25
C ILE A 272 4.63 -27.32 0.73
N ASP A 273 3.52 -27.83 1.27
CA ASP A 273 2.92 -29.10 0.87
C ASP A 273 1.40 -29.07 0.99
N LEU A 274 0.71 -30.04 0.38
CA LEU A 274 -0.74 -30.22 0.45
C LEU A 274 -1.02 -31.56 1.14
N ASP A 275 -1.75 -31.53 2.26
CA ASP A 275 -2.26 -32.76 2.86
C ASP A 275 -3.35 -33.35 1.94
N PRO A 276 -3.15 -34.57 1.39
CA PRO A 276 -4.08 -35.17 0.43
C PRO A 276 -5.41 -35.62 1.05
N VAL A 277 -5.53 -35.63 2.39
CA VAL A 277 -6.75 -36.03 3.10
C VAL A 277 -7.50 -34.82 3.62
N SER A 278 -6.81 -33.90 4.29
CA SER A 278 -7.45 -32.69 4.82
C SER A 278 -7.59 -31.57 3.80
N GLU A 279 -6.90 -31.69 2.65
CA GLU A 279 -6.78 -30.66 1.61
C GLU A 279 -6.19 -29.34 2.14
N GLN A 280 -5.54 -29.37 3.31
CA GLN A 280 -4.92 -28.21 3.93
C GLN A 280 -3.51 -27.98 3.38
N VAL A 281 -3.17 -26.70 3.20
CA VAL A 281 -1.84 -26.29 2.77
C VAL A 281 -0.93 -26.09 3.98
N ASN A 282 0.19 -26.80 4.00
CA ASN A 282 1.21 -26.72 5.04
C ASN A 282 2.38 -25.83 4.60
N GLY A 283 3.08 -25.23 5.56
CA GLY A 283 4.32 -24.45 5.33
C GLY A 283 4.13 -23.10 4.64
N LEU A 284 2.89 -22.63 4.55
CA LEU A 284 2.50 -21.32 4.02
C LEU A 284 2.84 -20.17 4.96
#